data_AF-A0A5C7N387-F1
#
_entry.id   AF-A0A5C7N387-F1
#
_cell.length_a   1.000
_cell.length_b   1.000
_cell.length_c   1.000
_cell.angle_alpha   90.00
_cell.angle_beta   90.00
_cell.angle_gamma   90.00
#
_symmetry.space_group_name_H-M   'P 1'
#
loop_
_entity.id
_entity.type
_entity.pdbx_description
1 polymer ?
#
loop_
_entity_poly.entity_id
_entity_poly.type
_entity_poly.pdbx_seq_one_letter_code
_entity_poly.pdbx_strand_id
1 'polypeptide(L)'
;MAGGKETPRQKMIGMMYLVLTALLALQVGSAVLDKFAIINTTMEKTNGENITKNSETLKSISEAAGKSDNPKIKGAKEAAEKVRALTDKTYKNIDELKKAMIKESDGTEINEKLIQNHGSKAAAMMINKPIGKDYEKWLKDYVNELNSIVAAAGVKDTKYEDIAKAPKELELFKDNKDHANKDFLTFRSEK
;
A
#
# COMPACT_ATOMS: atom_id res chain seq x y z
N MET A 1 -34.02 40.25 -0.20
CA MET A 1 -33.14 40.35 0.98
C MET A 1 -33.98 40.15 2.25
N ALA A 2 -34.38 38.91 2.53
CA ALA A 2 -35.19 38.59 3.72
C ALA A 2 -34.27 38.45 4.95
N GLY A 3 -33.82 39.58 5.48
CA GLY A 3 -32.98 39.67 6.68
C GLY A 3 -33.79 39.68 7.97
N GLY A 4 -34.64 38.68 8.19
CA GLY A 4 -35.27 38.48 9.50
C GLY A 4 -34.20 38.04 10.49
N LYS A 5 -33.89 38.86 11.51
CA LYS A 5 -32.96 38.49 12.59
C LYS A 5 -33.44 37.19 13.22
N GLU A 6 -32.65 36.11 13.10
CA GLU A 6 -32.96 34.83 13.74
C GLU A 6 -33.23 35.04 15.23
N THR A 7 -34.33 34.44 15.70
CA THR A 7 -34.70 34.51 17.11
C THR A 7 -33.64 33.80 17.97
N PRO A 8 -33.41 34.22 19.23
CA PRO A 8 -32.43 33.56 20.11
C PRO A 8 -32.62 32.04 20.24
N ARG A 9 -33.87 31.56 20.12
CA ARG A 9 -34.20 30.13 20.08
C ARG A 9 -33.70 29.45 18.80
N GLN A 10 -33.88 30.07 17.62
CA GLN A 10 -33.34 29.54 16.36
C GLN A 10 -31.81 29.50 16.36
N LYS A 11 -31.17 30.51 16.95
CA LYS A 11 -29.71 30.50 17.14
C LYS A 11 -29.23 29.38 18.05
N MET A 12 -29.94 29.12 19.16
CA MET A 12 -29.60 27.98 20.03
C MET A 12 -29.80 26.63 19.34
N ILE A 13 -30.87 26.48 18.55
CA ILE A 13 -31.13 25.25 17.79
C ILE A 13 -30.06 25.07 16.68
N GLY A 14 -29.72 26.14 15.96
CA GLY A 14 -28.69 26.13 14.92
C GLY A 14 -27.29 25.81 15.48
N MET A 15 -26.93 26.40 16.62
CA MET A 15 -25.66 26.06 17.30
C MET A 15 -25.66 24.61 17.79
N MET A 16 -26.78 24.10 18.33
CA MET A 16 -26.87 22.71 18.76
C MET A 16 -26.71 21.74 17.59
N TYR A 17 -27.30 22.04 16.42
CA TYR A 17 -27.17 21.22 15.23
C TYR A 17 -25.75 21.25 14.66
N LEU A 18 -25.08 22.41 14.65
CA LEU A 18 -23.68 22.53 14.25
C LEU A 18 -22.74 21.76 15.20
N VAL A 19 -22.99 21.84 16.51
CA VAL A 19 -22.23 21.08 17.51
C VAL A 19 -22.46 19.58 17.35
N LEU A 20 -23.70 19.12 17.19
CA LEU A 20 -24.01 17.70 16.99
C LEU A 20 -23.42 17.16 15.67
N THR A 21 -23.50 17.94 14.59
CA THR A 21 -22.92 17.58 13.30
C THR A 21 -21.40 17.54 13.37
N ALA A 22 -20.77 18.47 14.09
CA ALA A 22 -19.33 18.46 14.33
C ALA A 22 -18.90 17.26 15.20
N LEU A 23 -19.70 16.89 16.23
CA LEU A 23 -19.44 15.71 17.06
C LEU A 23 -19.58 14.40 16.28
N LEU A 24 -20.63 14.28 15.43
CA LEU A 24 -20.78 13.14 14.53
C LEU A 24 -19.63 13.06 13.50
N ALA A 25 -19.24 14.19 12.91
CA ALA A 25 -18.12 14.24 11.98
C ALA A 25 -16.77 13.86 12.61
N LEU A 26 -16.54 14.24 13.88
CA LEU A 26 -15.37 13.83 14.66
C LEU A 26 -15.35 12.32 14.93
N GLN A 27 -16.51 11.70 15.19
CA GLN A 27 -16.62 10.28 15.51
C GLN A 27 -16.60 9.35 14.28
N VAL A 28 -17.06 9.80 13.11
CA VAL A 28 -16.99 8.99 11.88
C VAL A 28 -15.54 8.75 11.45
N GLY A 29 -14.64 9.70 11.73
CA GLY A 29 -13.21 9.56 11.46
C GLY A 29 -12.58 8.37 12.19
N SER A 30 -12.82 8.21 13.49
CA SER A 30 -12.21 7.14 14.29
C SER A 30 -12.69 5.75 13.88
N ALA A 31 -13.99 5.55 13.66
CA ALA A 31 -14.54 4.25 13.28
C ALA A 31 -14.05 3.75 11.91
N VAL A 32 -13.74 4.66 10.97
CA VAL A 32 -13.14 4.32 9.67
C VAL A 32 -11.68 3.93 9.84
N LEU A 33 -10.94 4.64 10.69
CA LEU A 33 -9.53 4.37 10.95
C LEU A 33 -9.31 3.05 11.71
N ASP A 34 -10.21 2.69 12.62
CA ASP A 34 -10.20 1.37 13.28
C ASP A 34 -10.37 0.23 12.28
N LYS A 35 -11.21 0.40 11.25
CA LYS A 35 -11.35 -0.59 10.17
C LYS A 35 -10.06 -0.72 9.36
N PHE A 36 -9.37 0.38 9.08
CA PHE A 36 -8.07 0.34 8.42
C PHE A 36 -7.02 -0.39 9.27
N ALA A 37 -7.06 -0.25 10.59
CA ALA A 37 -6.18 -1.00 11.50
C ALA A 37 -6.45 -2.51 11.42
N ILE A 38 -7.71 -2.93 11.44
CA ILE A 38 -8.11 -4.34 11.29
C ILE A 38 -7.65 -4.90 9.93
N ILE A 39 -7.82 -4.13 8.86
CA ILE A 39 -7.33 -4.51 7.52
C ILE A 39 -5.82 -4.69 7.56
N ASN A 40 -5.06 -3.76 8.16
CA ASN A 40 -3.60 -3.89 8.28
C ASN A 40 -3.20 -5.18 9.03
N THR A 41 -3.79 -5.46 10.19
CA THR A 41 -3.50 -6.70 10.94
C THR A 41 -3.83 -7.95 10.14
N THR A 42 -4.94 -7.94 9.40
CA THR A 42 -5.33 -9.08 8.54
C THR A 42 -4.36 -9.27 7.38
N MET A 43 -3.88 -8.18 6.78
CA MET A 43 -2.87 -8.21 5.73
C MET A 43 -1.51 -8.69 6.25
N GLU A 44 -1.09 -8.24 7.45
CA GLU A 44 0.16 -8.70 8.08
C GLU A 44 0.12 -10.19 8.40
N LYS A 45 -1.01 -10.69 8.91
CA LYS A 45 -1.21 -12.14 9.12
C LYS A 45 -1.15 -12.91 7.80
N THR A 46 -1.86 -12.45 6.79
CA THR A 46 -1.88 -13.08 5.45
C THR A 46 -0.48 -13.11 4.84
N ASN A 47 0.28 -12.02 5.01
CA ASN A 47 1.66 -11.96 4.54
C ASN A 47 2.56 -12.96 5.27
N GLY A 48 2.43 -13.09 6.59
CA GLY A 48 3.14 -14.11 7.37
C GLY A 48 2.85 -15.55 6.90
N GLU A 49 1.58 -15.86 6.65
CA GLU A 49 1.18 -17.16 6.09
C GLU A 49 1.77 -17.41 4.70
N ASN A 50 1.76 -16.39 3.83
CA ASN A 50 2.36 -16.48 2.50
C ASN A 50 3.88 -16.66 2.54
N ILE A 51 4.58 -16.03 3.49
CA ILE A 51 6.02 -16.24 3.68
C ILE A 51 6.31 -17.72 3.99
N THR A 52 5.55 -18.33 4.91
CA THR A 52 5.70 -19.74 5.25
C THR A 52 5.43 -20.64 4.06
N LYS A 53 4.30 -20.46 3.37
CA LYS A 53 3.93 -21.25 2.18
C LYS A 53 4.97 -21.12 1.05
N ASN A 54 5.49 -19.92 0.82
CA ASN A 54 6.50 -19.68 -0.20
C ASN A 54 7.83 -20.36 0.16
N SER A 55 8.22 -20.36 1.44
CA SER A 55 9.40 -21.07 1.93
C SER A 55 9.28 -22.59 1.73
N GLU A 56 8.12 -23.16 2.07
CA GLU A 56 7.83 -24.58 1.82
C GLU A 56 7.88 -24.93 0.34
N THR A 57 7.28 -24.09 -0.52
CA THR A 57 7.30 -24.26 -1.97
C THR A 57 8.73 -24.25 -2.53
N LEU A 58 9.56 -23.30 -2.09
CA LEU A 58 10.98 -23.22 -2.48
C LEU A 58 11.78 -24.44 -2.05
N LYS A 59 11.49 -24.97 -0.86
CA LYS A 59 12.09 -26.21 -0.38
C LYS A 59 11.70 -27.38 -1.27
N SER A 60 10.42 -27.53 -1.61
CA SER A 60 9.95 -28.58 -2.53
C SER A 60 10.58 -28.46 -3.92
N ILE A 61 10.73 -27.26 -4.46
CA ILE A 61 11.43 -27.01 -5.74
C ILE A 61 12.89 -27.46 -5.64
N SER A 62 13.56 -27.11 -4.54
CA SER A 62 14.96 -27.46 -4.30
C SER A 62 15.17 -28.97 -4.19
N GLU A 63 14.27 -29.67 -3.49
CA GLU A 63 14.29 -31.13 -3.37
C GLU A 63 14.04 -31.81 -4.72
N ALA A 64 13.09 -31.31 -5.52
CA ALA A 64 12.81 -31.84 -6.86
C ALA A 64 14.01 -31.64 -7.81
N ALA A 65 14.66 -30.48 -7.76
CA ALA A 65 15.86 -30.19 -8.55
C ALA A 65 17.08 -31.02 -8.12
N GLY A 66 17.19 -31.39 -6.84
CA GLY A 66 18.26 -32.28 -6.36
C GLY A 66 18.10 -33.74 -6.81
N LYS A 67 16.87 -34.15 -7.14
CA LYS A 67 16.53 -35.53 -7.56
C LYS A 67 16.41 -35.68 -9.08
N SER A 68 16.60 -34.61 -9.85
CA SER A 68 16.40 -34.61 -11.30
C SER A 68 17.57 -33.98 -12.05
N ASP A 69 18.01 -34.64 -13.12
CA ASP A 69 18.99 -34.08 -14.05
C ASP A 69 18.38 -33.25 -15.18
N ASN A 70 17.06 -33.07 -15.18
CA ASN A 70 16.37 -32.26 -16.17
C ASN A 70 16.83 -30.79 -16.06
N PRO A 71 17.45 -30.21 -17.12
CA PRO A 71 17.90 -28.82 -17.11
C PRO A 71 16.79 -27.81 -16.81
N LYS A 72 15.53 -28.12 -17.17
CA LYS A 72 14.38 -27.25 -16.88
C LYS A 72 14.08 -27.17 -15.39
N ILE A 73 14.23 -28.28 -14.66
CA ILE A 73 13.96 -28.34 -13.22
C ILE A 73 15.08 -27.62 -12.45
N LYS A 74 16.34 -27.79 -12.89
CA LYS A 74 17.47 -27.03 -12.34
C LYS A 74 17.33 -25.53 -12.61
N GLY A 75 16.96 -25.13 -13.82
CA GLY A 75 16.69 -23.73 -14.17
C GLY A 75 15.50 -23.13 -13.39
N ALA A 76 14.46 -23.90 -13.11
CA ALA A 76 13.34 -23.46 -12.28
C ALA A 76 13.76 -23.16 -10.84
N LYS A 77 14.68 -23.96 -10.27
CA LYS A 77 15.26 -23.68 -8.94
C LYS A 77 16.01 -22.36 -8.91
N GLU A 78 16.92 -22.15 -9.87
CA GLU A 78 17.70 -20.90 -9.95
C GLU A 78 16.79 -19.68 -10.13
N ALA A 79 15.76 -19.79 -10.96
CA ALA A 79 14.77 -18.73 -11.13
C ALA A 79 14.02 -18.45 -9.82
N ALA A 80 13.57 -19.50 -9.12
CA ALA A 80 12.84 -19.36 -7.86
C ALA A 80 13.70 -18.72 -6.75
N GLU A 81 14.99 -19.07 -6.67
CA GLU A 81 15.95 -18.44 -5.75
C GLU A 81 16.17 -16.95 -6.08
N LYS A 82 16.28 -16.60 -7.36
CA LYS A 82 16.39 -15.20 -7.81
C LYS A 82 15.13 -14.41 -7.47
N VAL A 83 13.94 -14.96 -7.73
CA VAL A 83 12.66 -14.32 -7.35
C VAL A 83 12.59 -14.12 -5.85
N ARG A 84 13.03 -15.10 -5.05
CA ARG A 84 13.04 -14.99 -3.60
C ARG A 84 13.94 -13.87 -3.12
N ALA A 85 15.18 -13.82 -3.61
CA ALA A 85 16.14 -12.78 -3.24
C ALA A 85 15.65 -11.37 -3.63
N LEU A 86 15.10 -11.24 -4.84
CA LEU A 86 14.50 -10.00 -5.33
C LEU A 86 13.32 -9.55 -4.44
N THR A 87 12.41 -10.47 -4.13
CA THR A 87 11.23 -10.18 -3.30
C THR A 87 11.64 -9.81 -1.87
N ASP A 88 12.60 -10.52 -1.27
CA ASP A 88 13.08 -10.24 0.08
C ASP A 88 13.77 -8.86 0.16
N LYS A 89 14.50 -8.46 -0.89
CA LYS A 89 15.10 -7.12 -0.98
C LYS A 89 14.03 -6.03 -1.05
N THR A 90 13.08 -6.16 -1.97
CA THR A 90 12.00 -5.16 -2.14
C THR A 90 11.12 -5.09 -0.89
N TYR A 91 10.79 -6.24 -0.28
CA TYR A 91 10.01 -6.29 0.96
C TYR A 91 10.71 -5.56 2.11
N LYS A 92 12.03 -5.73 2.27
CA LYS A 92 12.80 -5.00 3.29
C LYS A 92 12.78 -3.49 3.08
N ASN A 93 12.97 -3.02 1.84
CA ASN A 93 12.89 -1.59 1.53
C ASN A 93 11.52 -1.01 1.89
N ILE A 94 10.44 -1.75 1.62
CA ILE A 94 9.08 -1.34 1.97
C ILE A 94 8.87 -1.33 3.49
N ASP A 95 9.39 -2.32 4.22
CA ASP A 95 9.31 -2.36 5.69
C ASP A 95 10.07 -1.19 6.35
N GLU A 96 11.25 -0.85 5.84
CA GLU A 96 12.01 0.32 6.27
C GLU A 96 11.26 1.62 5.99
N LEU A 97 10.62 1.72 4.82
CA LEU A 97 9.76 2.86 4.49
C LEU A 97 8.56 2.98 5.45
N LYS A 98 7.88 1.87 5.76
CA LYS A 98 6.78 1.85 6.75
C LYS A 98 7.26 2.42 8.10
N LYS A 99 8.42 1.97 8.57
CA LYS A 99 9.03 2.46 9.83
C LYS A 99 9.36 3.95 9.75
N ALA A 100 9.90 4.42 8.63
CA ALA A 100 10.18 5.84 8.41
C ALA A 100 8.90 6.69 8.43
N MET A 101 7.80 6.22 7.82
CA MET A 101 6.50 6.89 7.84
C MET A 101 5.89 6.97 9.24
N ILE A 102 6.00 5.89 10.03
CA ILE A 102 5.57 5.87 11.44
C ILE A 102 6.35 6.89 12.26
N LYS A 103 7.68 6.92 12.09
CA LYS A 103 8.56 7.87 12.78
C LYS A 103 8.28 9.32 12.40
N GLU A 104 8.06 9.61 11.11
CA GLU A 104 7.71 10.95 10.63
C GLU A 104 6.35 11.42 11.18
N SER A 105 5.47 10.48 11.53
CA SER A 105 4.15 10.74 12.11
C SER A 105 4.18 10.80 13.65
N ASP A 106 5.36 10.98 14.24
CA ASP A 106 5.63 11.01 15.69
C ASP A 106 5.17 9.74 16.45
N GLY A 107 5.08 8.61 15.75
CA GLY A 107 4.75 7.30 16.32
C GLY A 107 5.99 6.41 16.53
N THR A 108 5.88 5.48 17.47
CA THR A 108 6.85 4.39 17.67
C THR A 108 6.32 3.04 17.18
N GLU A 109 5.00 2.88 17.17
CA GLU A 109 4.29 1.67 16.78
C GLU A 109 2.88 2.05 16.27
N ILE A 110 2.23 1.11 15.58
CA ILE A 110 0.84 1.28 15.15
C ILE A 110 -0.06 1.07 16.38
N ASN A 111 -0.53 2.17 16.96
CA ASN A 111 -1.47 2.17 18.08
C ASN A 111 -2.62 3.17 17.82
N GLU A 112 -3.65 3.14 18.68
CA GLU A 112 -4.85 3.98 18.53
C GLU A 112 -4.51 5.47 18.37
N LYS A 113 -3.49 5.97 19.08
CA LYS A 113 -3.03 7.36 18.99
C LYS A 113 -2.43 7.69 17.63
N LEU A 114 -1.65 6.78 17.04
CA LEU A 114 -1.11 6.94 15.69
C LEU A 114 -2.21 6.82 14.64
N ILE A 115 -3.14 5.88 14.82
CA ILE A 115 -4.26 5.65 13.91
C ILE A 115 -5.17 6.89 13.85
N GLN A 116 -5.47 7.50 15.00
CA GLN A 116 -6.24 8.74 15.10
C GLN A 116 -5.43 10.00 14.74
N ASN A 117 -4.13 9.87 14.42
CA ASN A 117 -3.32 10.99 13.98
C ASN A 117 -3.67 11.36 12.54
N HIS A 118 -4.47 12.40 12.37
CA HIS A 118 -4.76 13.00 11.07
C HIS A 118 -3.59 13.81 10.48
N GLY A 119 -2.33 13.58 10.89
CA GLY A 119 -1.16 14.29 10.38
C GLY A 119 -0.91 14.01 8.90
N SER A 120 -0.54 15.04 8.12
CA SER A 120 -0.14 14.91 6.71
C SER A 120 1.37 14.67 6.54
N LYS A 121 2.10 14.41 7.63
CA LYS A 121 3.58 14.36 7.61
C LYS A 121 4.10 13.19 6.75
N ALA A 122 3.52 12.01 6.89
CA ALA A 122 3.86 10.85 6.06
C ALA A 122 3.53 11.07 4.56
N ALA A 123 2.38 11.68 4.27
CA ALA A 123 2.00 12.09 2.92
C ALA A 123 3.00 13.08 2.31
N ALA A 124 3.36 14.12 3.07
CA ALA A 124 4.36 15.11 2.67
C ALA A 124 5.75 14.49 2.47
N MET A 125 6.13 13.49 3.27
CA MET A 125 7.37 12.74 3.07
C MET A 125 7.39 12.02 1.71
N MET A 126 6.29 11.36 1.34
CA MET A 126 6.20 10.63 0.07
C MET A 126 6.17 11.55 -1.15
N ILE A 127 5.59 12.74 -1.04
CA ILE A 127 5.49 13.68 -2.17
C ILE A 127 6.75 14.54 -2.29
N ASN A 128 7.26 15.07 -1.16
CA ASN A 128 8.29 16.10 -1.19
C ASN A 128 9.72 15.56 -1.02
N LYS A 129 9.90 14.36 -0.44
CA LYS A 129 11.24 13.76 -0.27
C LYS A 129 11.54 12.76 -1.40
N PRO A 130 12.82 12.52 -1.73
CA PRO A 130 13.21 11.55 -2.77
C PRO A 130 12.69 10.13 -2.54
N ILE A 131 12.45 9.76 -1.27
CA ILE A 131 12.03 8.42 -0.86
C ILE A 131 10.74 7.94 -1.56
N GLY A 132 9.82 8.85 -1.90
CA GLY A 132 8.63 8.47 -2.66
C GLY A 132 8.97 8.04 -4.08
N LYS A 133 9.86 8.77 -4.76
CA LYS A 133 10.34 8.36 -6.09
C LYS A 133 11.13 7.07 -6.05
N ASP A 134 11.92 6.86 -4.99
CA ASP A 134 12.62 5.60 -4.76
C ASP A 134 11.62 4.45 -4.58
N TYR A 135 10.54 4.66 -3.83
CA TYR A 135 9.46 3.68 -3.67
C TYR A 135 8.81 3.30 -5.01
N GLU A 136 8.41 4.27 -5.82
CA GLU A 136 7.87 4.00 -7.17
C GLU A 136 8.87 3.23 -8.02
N LYS A 137 10.15 3.61 -7.96
CA LYS A 137 11.23 2.93 -8.67
C LYS A 137 11.39 1.47 -8.21
N TRP A 138 11.39 1.20 -6.90
CA TRP A 138 11.50 -0.17 -6.38
C TRP A 138 10.38 -1.08 -6.89
N LEU A 139 9.16 -0.55 -6.99
CA LEU A 139 8.02 -1.29 -7.50
C LEU A 139 8.16 -1.63 -8.99
N LYS A 140 8.55 -0.63 -9.81
CA LYS A 140 8.76 -0.82 -11.25
C LYS A 140 9.93 -1.77 -11.53
N ASP A 141 11.04 -1.57 -10.84
CA ASP A 141 12.22 -2.43 -10.95
C ASP A 141 11.88 -3.87 -10.55
N TYR A 142 11.11 -4.07 -9.47
CA TYR A 142 10.67 -5.40 -9.05
C TYR A 142 9.90 -6.14 -10.15
N VAL A 143 8.91 -5.49 -10.77
CA VAL A 143 8.11 -6.11 -11.84
C VAL A 143 8.97 -6.37 -13.09
N ASN A 144 9.85 -5.44 -13.45
CA ASN A 144 10.74 -5.58 -14.60
C ASN A 144 11.73 -6.74 -14.42
N GLU A 145 12.37 -6.83 -13.26
CA GLU A 145 13.29 -7.92 -12.92
C GLU A 145 12.54 -9.26 -12.81
N LEU A 146 11.36 -9.28 -12.19
CA LEU A 146 10.52 -10.48 -12.10
C LEU A 146 10.16 -11.02 -13.49
N ASN A 147 9.68 -10.15 -14.39
CA ASN A 147 9.38 -10.51 -15.77
C ASN A 147 10.62 -11.04 -16.50
N SER A 148 11.79 -10.47 -16.24
CA SER A 148 13.06 -10.91 -16.84
C SER A 148 13.47 -12.30 -16.34
N ILE A 149 13.33 -12.58 -15.04
CA ILE A 149 13.63 -13.88 -14.44
C ILE A 149 12.70 -14.97 -15.00
N VAL A 150 11.40 -14.65 -15.08
CA VAL A 150 10.36 -15.59 -15.53
C VAL A 150 10.48 -15.90 -17.01
N ALA A 151 10.79 -14.89 -17.84
CA ALA A 151 11.10 -15.08 -19.25
C ALA A 151 12.35 -15.95 -19.46
N ALA A 152 13.42 -15.71 -18.70
CA ALA A 152 14.64 -16.51 -18.76
C ALA A 152 14.42 -17.97 -18.31
N ALA A 153 13.48 -18.20 -17.39
CA ALA A 153 13.08 -19.53 -16.96
C ALA A 153 12.19 -20.28 -17.98
N GLY A 154 11.76 -19.62 -19.06
CA GLY A 154 10.94 -20.22 -20.11
C GLY A 154 9.48 -20.47 -19.68
N VAL A 155 9.00 -19.77 -18.65
CA VAL A 155 7.60 -19.81 -18.25
C VAL A 155 6.80 -18.99 -19.27
N LYS A 156 5.94 -19.67 -20.04
CA LYS A 156 5.10 -19.04 -21.05
C LYS A 156 3.90 -18.36 -20.39
N ASP A 157 3.40 -17.30 -21.04
CA ASP A 157 2.13 -16.62 -20.72
C ASP A 157 2.05 -15.94 -19.35
N THR A 158 3.19 -15.70 -18.69
CA THR A 158 3.27 -14.96 -17.42
C THR A 158 4.02 -13.64 -17.62
N LYS A 159 3.28 -12.60 -18.02
CA LYS A 159 3.74 -11.21 -17.93
C LYS A 159 3.02 -10.54 -16.77
N TYR A 160 3.76 -10.18 -15.74
CA TYR A 160 3.25 -9.42 -14.61
C TYR A 160 3.10 -7.96 -15.03
N GLU A 161 1.92 -7.40 -14.76
CA GLU A 161 1.65 -5.99 -14.99
C GLU A 161 2.37 -5.11 -13.97
N ASP A 162 2.59 -3.84 -14.34
CA ASP A 162 3.14 -2.87 -13.39
C ASP A 162 2.20 -2.73 -12.19
N ILE A 163 2.79 -2.64 -11.00
CA ILE A 163 2.08 -2.44 -9.74
C ILE A 163 2.05 -0.95 -9.35
N ALA A 164 2.93 -0.13 -9.94
CA ALA A 164 2.98 1.32 -9.76
C ALA A 164 2.08 2.07 -10.76
N LYS A 165 0.83 1.61 -10.92
CA LYS A 165 -0.11 2.15 -11.91
C LYS A 165 -0.64 3.53 -11.56
N ALA A 166 -0.62 4.43 -12.54
CA ALA A 166 -1.30 5.71 -12.43
C ALA A 166 -2.83 5.53 -12.51
N PRO A 167 -3.63 6.49 -12.01
CA PRO A 167 -5.10 6.42 -12.05
C PRO A 167 -5.70 6.17 -13.44
N LYS A 168 -5.08 6.72 -14.50
CA LYS A 168 -5.51 6.51 -15.89
C LYS A 168 -5.44 5.04 -16.32
N GLU A 169 -4.58 4.26 -15.68
CA GLU A 169 -4.34 2.85 -15.99
C GLU A 169 -5.22 1.92 -15.14
N LEU A 170 -6.01 2.49 -14.21
CA LEU A 170 -6.92 1.75 -13.35
C LEU A 170 -8.36 1.92 -13.86
N GLU A 171 -9.05 0.80 -14.12
CA GLU A 171 -10.42 0.84 -14.66
C GLU A 171 -11.41 1.65 -13.83
N LEU A 172 -11.22 1.65 -12.51
CA LEU A 172 -12.06 2.39 -11.56
C LEU A 172 -11.84 3.90 -11.60
N PHE A 173 -10.66 4.37 -12.03
CA PHE A 173 -10.25 5.77 -11.91
C PHE A 173 -9.95 6.45 -13.25
N LYS A 174 -9.92 5.69 -14.35
CA LYS A 174 -9.58 6.20 -15.70
C LYS A 174 -10.47 7.35 -16.18
N ASP A 175 -11.75 7.33 -15.81
CA ASP A 175 -12.75 8.32 -16.24
C ASP A 175 -12.97 9.45 -15.21
N ASN A 176 -12.28 9.39 -14.07
CA ASN A 176 -12.43 10.38 -13.01
C ASN A 176 -11.57 11.61 -13.29
N LYS A 177 -12.18 12.75 -13.57
CA LYS A 177 -11.47 14.01 -13.90
C LYS A 177 -10.57 14.53 -12.78
N ASP A 178 -10.91 14.23 -11.53
CA ASP A 178 -10.16 14.70 -10.35
C ASP A 178 -8.92 13.85 -10.07
N HIS A 179 -8.93 12.59 -10.50
CA HIS A 179 -7.83 11.64 -10.24
C HIS A 179 -7.00 11.30 -11.49
N ALA A 180 -7.62 11.32 -12.68
CA ALA A 180 -6.97 10.88 -13.90
C ALA A 180 -5.64 11.60 -14.12
N ASN A 181 -5.55 12.91 -13.90
CA ASN A 181 -4.32 13.66 -14.18
C ASN A 181 -3.21 13.52 -13.13
N LYS A 182 -3.44 12.80 -12.04
CA LYS A 182 -2.44 12.60 -10.98
C LYS A 182 -1.43 11.54 -11.39
N ASP A 183 -0.18 11.71 -10.95
CA ASP A 183 0.83 10.65 -11.04
C ASP A 183 0.61 9.60 -9.94
N PHE A 184 1.34 8.48 -10.02
CA PHE A 184 1.23 7.38 -9.06
C PHE A 184 1.43 7.85 -7.61
N LEU A 185 2.48 8.62 -7.36
CA LEU A 185 2.85 9.05 -6.01
C LEU A 185 1.85 10.02 -5.40
N THR A 186 1.41 11.01 -6.17
CA THR A 186 0.40 11.97 -5.74
C THR A 186 -0.91 11.25 -5.47
N PHE A 187 -1.35 10.38 -6.39
CA PHE A 187 -2.60 9.64 -6.18
C PHE A 187 -2.57 8.73 -4.95
N ARG A 188 -1.43 8.10 -4.66
CA ARG A 188 -1.29 7.17 -3.52
C ARG A 188 -1.05 7.85 -2.19
N SER A 189 -0.50 9.07 -2.19
CA SER A 189 0.03 9.72 -0.99
C SER A 189 -0.73 10.99 -0.61
N GLU A 190 -1.56 11.53 -1.49
CA GLU A 190 -2.38 12.71 -1.20
C GLU A 190 -3.53 12.37 -0.24
N LYS A 191 -3.97 13.38 0.51
CA LYS A 191 -4.91 13.29 1.62
C LYS A 191 -6.36 13.48 1.19
#